data_AF-A0AAW9QFV6-F1
#
_entry.id   AF-A0AAW9QFV6-F1
#
_cell.length_a   1.000
_cell.length_b   1.000
_cell.length_c   1.000
_cell.angle_alpha   90.00
_cell.angle_beta   90.00
_cell.angle_gamma   90.00
#
_symmetry.space_group_name_H-M   'P 1'
#
loop_
_entity.id
_entity.type
_entity.pdbx_description
1 polymer ?
#
loop_
_entity_poly.entity_id
_entity_poly.type
_entity_poly.pdbx_seq_one_letter_code
_entity_poly.pdbx_strand_id
1 'polypeptide(L)'
;MKNSPVWRTSLLGAAIALSCTATAHAAANVTSMADGSPASASALVDLLLSPTSGLSVVAGSAQYTGAASASGTFTNGGAAIGFDSGVVLTTGDARFIGSSAAFPGDSANKSGTFTAGFGNDLTENTSPGNALFNGLTSDGSANASILSFQFIPQQATLTLSLVFGSEDYNGLIGAGFPTDALGVFVNGVNLALVPGSLLPISASSVNCVGSAHCNLYRDNPAFSDAIDTELNGLTFAFNLSMPVNVGQVNSISIGIADSLDSFGDSAVMLQAGSIAAVPEPSTYALMLAGIAAVGFSARRRQAGTAPR
;
A
#
# COMPACT_ATOMS: atom_id res chain seq x y z
N MET A 1 36.19 -13.18 -76.50
CA MET A 1 35.99 -12.17 -75.44
C MET A 1 34.68 -12.50 -74.71
N LYS A 2 34.80 -12.81 -73.42
CA LYS A 2 33.81 -12.80 -72.33
C LYS A 2 32.54 -13.69 -72.39
N ASN A 3 32.60 -14.74 -71.55
CA ASN A 3 31.55 -15.30 -70.68
C ASN A 3 30.56 -14.23 -70.17
N SER A 4 29.27 -14.50 -69.88
CA SER A 4 28.78 -15.50 -68.92
C SER A 4 27.22 -15.58 -68.93
N PRO A 5 26.61 -16.71 -68.52
CA PRO A 5 25.17 -16.81 -68.29
C PRO A 5 24.77 -16.15 -66.96
N VAL A 6 23.64 -15.44 -66.96
CA VAL A 6 23.06 -14.78 -65.79
C VAL A 6 22.39 -15.82 -64.90
N TRP A 7 23.02 -16.17 -63.77
CA TRP A 7 22.37 -16.93 -62.72
C TRP A 7 21.48 -15.99 -61.90
N ARG A 8 20.16 -16.21 -61.94
CA ARG A 8 19.23 -15.61 -60.98
C ARG A 8 19.32 -16.40 -59.68
N THR A 9 20.14 -15.96 -58.74
CA THR A 9 20.06 -16.41 -57.35
C THR A 9 18.92 -15.66 -56.67
N SER A 10 17.78 -16.33 -56.50
CA SER A 10 16.72 -15.88 -55.60
C SER A 10 17.23 -15.99 -54.16
N LEU A 11 17.67 -14.87 -53.58
CA LEU A 11 17.86 -14.77 -52.13
C LEU A 11 16.47 -14.65 -51.49
N LEU A 12 15.91 -15.78 -51.03
CA LEU A 12 14.87 -15.74 -50.00
C LEU A 12 15.55 -15.27 -48.71
N GLY A 13 15.50 -13.97 -48.45
CA GLY A 13 15.79 -13.43 -47.13
C GLY A 13 14.68 -13.88 -46.18
N ALA A 14 14.96 -14.89 -45.35
CA ALA A 14 14.11 -15.18 -44.20
C ALA A 14 14.29 -14.04 -43.20
N ALA A 15 13.34 -13.09 -43.21
CA ALA A 15 13.21 -12.14 -42.14
C ALA A 15 12.77 -12.91 -40.88
N ILE A 16 13.74 -13.24 -40.02
CA ILE A 16 13.43 -13.68 -38.66
C ILE A 16 12.87 -12.44 -37.95
N ALA A 17 11.55 -12.33 -37.93
CA ALA A 17 10.87 -11.42 -37.03
C ALA A 17 11.19 -11.87 -35.61
N LEU A 18 12.16 -11.20 -34.99
CA LEU A 18 12.39 -11.32 -33.56
C LEU A 18 11.19 -10.68 -32.88
N SER A 19 10.14 -11.46 -32.64
CA SER A 19 9.01 -11.04 -31.83
C SER A 19 9.53 -10.86 -30.41
N CYS A 20 9.90 -9.62 -30.07
CA CYS A 20 10.07 -9.20 -28.70
C CYS A 20 8.68 -9.27 -28.06
N THR A 21 8.33 -10.41 -27.48
CA THR A 21 7.16 -10.49 -26.61
C THR A 21 7.53 -9.69 -25.37
N ALA A 22 7.20 -8.40 -25.37
CA ALA A 22 7.13 -7.65 -24.13
C ALA A 22 6.20 -8.44 -23.21
N THR A 23 6.72 -8.90 -22.07
CA THR A 23 5.88 -9.45 -21.03
C THR A 23 4.99 -8.31 -20.56
N ALA A 24 3.73 -8.29 -20.99
CA ALA A 24 2.73 -7.45 -20.38
C ALA A 24 2.70 -7.84 -18.89
N HIS A 25 3.16 -6.94 -18.03
CA HIS A 25 2.92 -7.09 -16.60
C HIS A 25 1.41 -6.97 -16.42
N ALA A 26 0.81 -7.84 -15.61
CA ALA A 26 -0.63 -7.79 -15.39
C ALA A 26 -0.93 -6.66 -14.41
N ALA A 27 -1.69 -5.65 -14.85
CA ALA A 27 -2.18 -4.56 -14.02
C ALA A 27 -3.02 -5.09 -12.85
N ALA A 28 -3.02 -4.35 -11.74
CA ALA A 28 -4.01 -4.56 -10.69
C ALA A 28 -5.41 -4.29 -11.25
N ASN A 29 -6.34 -5.20 -11.01
CA ASN A 29 -7.75 -4.99 -11.33
C ASN A 29 -8.42 -4.29 -10.15
N VAL A 30 -8.79 -3.03 -10.33
CA VAL A 30 -9.37 -2.18 -9.29
C VAL A 30 -10.88 -2.11 -9.44
N THR A 31 -11.58 -2.25 -8.33
CA THR A 31 -13.02 -1.98 -8.21
C THR A 31 -13.22 -0.88 -7.18
N SER A 32 -13.63 0.31 -7.64
CA SER A 32 -13.94 1.43 -6.75
C SER A 32 -15.05 1.07 -5.77
N MET A 33 -15.06 1.77 -4.64
CA MET A 33 -16.11 1.60 -3.65
C MET A 33 -17.47 2.00 -4.26
N ALA A 34 -18.53 1.24 -3.95
CA ALA A 34 -19.84 1.47 -4.54
C ALA A 34 -20.46 2.82 -4.11
N ASP A 35 -20.29 3.17 -2.84
CA ASP A 35 -20.75 4.42 -2.24
C ASP A 35 -19.98 4.72 -0.94
N GLY A 36 -20.16 5.92 -0.38
CA GLY A 36 -19.59 6.30 0.92
C GLY A 36 -20.33 5.76 2.14
N SER A 37 -21.15 4.71 2.00
CA SER A 37 -21.98 4.22 3.11
C SER A 37 -21.16 3.45 4.17
N PRO A 38 -21.65 3.37 5.42
CA PRO A 38 -21.02 2.52 6.44
C PRO A 38 -20.92 1.04 6.04
N ALA A 39 -21.81 0.55 5.18
CA ALA A 39 -21.77 -0.83 4.69
C ALA A 39 -20.58 -1.05 3.74
N SER A 40 -20.36 -0.12 2.81
CA SER A 40 -19.20 -0.13 1.91
C SER A 40 -17.88 0.03 2.69
N ALA A 41 -17.84 0.93 3.67
CA ALA A 41 -16.70 1.08 4.57
C ALA A 41 -16.42 -0.22 5.35
N SER A 42 -17.46 -0.88 5.86
CA SER A 42 -17.32 -2.16 6.58
C SER A 42 -16.73 -3.25 5.68
N ALA A 43 -17.12 -3.31 4.41
CA ALA A 43 -16.56 -4.27 3.46
C ALA A 43 -15.05 -4.08 3.22
N LEU A 44 -14.58 -2.82 3.18
CA LEU A 44 -13.13 -2.54 3.10
C LEU A 44 -12.42 -2.95 4.39
N VAL A 45 -13.01 -2.68 5.56
CA VAL A 45 -12.46 -3.12 6.86
C VAL A 45 -12.36 -4.64 6.92
N ASP A 46 -13.42 -5.36 6.56
CA ASP A 46 -13.45 -6.82 6.59
C ASP A 46 -12.37 -7.43 5.68
N LEU A 47 -12.08 -6.82 4.53
CA LEU A 47 -11.00 -7.26 3.64
C LEU A 47 -9.61 -7.09 4.26
N LEU A 48 -9.39 -6.06 5.08
CA LEU A 48 -8.10 -5.79 5.71
C LEU A 48 -7.82 -6.69 6.92
N LEU A 49 -8.85 -7.21 7.56
CA LEU A 49 -8.73 -8.03 8.76
C LEU A 49 -8.34 -9.48 8.42
N SER A 50 -7.29 -9.98 9.07
CA SER A 50 -7.02 -11.42 9.02
C SER A 50 -8.17 -12.18 9.70
N PRO A 51 -8.65 -13.30 9.13
CA PRO A 51 -9.61 -14.19 9.81
C PRO A 51 -9.12 -14.70 11.17
N THR A 52 -7.81 -14.71 11.39
CA THR A 52 -7.17 -15.15 12.64
C THR A 52 -6.65 -13.99 13.50
N SER A 53 -7.01 -12.74 13.17
CA SER A 53 -6.58 -11.54 13.89
C SER A 53 -7.03 -11.51 15.36
N GLY A 54 -8.05 -12.28 15.74
CA GLY A 54 -8.61 -12.22 17.10
C GLY A 54 -9.20 -10.85 17.45
N LEU A 55 -9.46 -10.02 16.44
CA LEU A 55 -10.06 -8.70 16.58
C LEU A 55 -11.58 -8.79 16.55
N SER A 56 -12.23 -7.99 17.39
CA SER A 56 -13.66 -7.73 17.28
C SER A 56 -13.88 -6.28 16.87
N VAL A 57 -14.38 -6.05 15.66
CA VAL A 57 -14.77 -4.71 15.20
C VAL A 57 -15.98 -4.24 16.00
N VAL A 58 -15.94 -3.01 16.49
CA VAL A 58 -17.10 -2.39 17.16
C VAL A 58 -18.18 -2.15 16.12
N ALA A 59 -19.35 -2.75 16.33
CA ALA A 59 -20.45 -2.68 15.36
C ALA A 59 -20.82 -1.23 15.00
N GLY A 60 -20.94 -0.95 13.70
CA GLY A 60 -21.28 0.37 13.17
C GLY A 60 -20.18 1.43 13.27
N SER A 61 -18.97 1.07 13.71
CA SER A 61 -17.87 2.02 13.85
C SER A 61 -17.12 2.32 12.55
N ALA A 62 -17.27 1.48 11.52
CA ALA A 62 -16.61 1.68 10.23
C ALA A 62 -17.19 2.89 9.51
N GLN A 63 -16.33 3.83 9.13
CA GLN A 63 -16.67 5.07 8.45
C GLN A 63 -15.63 5.35 7.36
N TYR A 64 -16.10 5.92 6.25
CA TYR A 64 -15.24 6.40 5.18
C TYR A 64 -15.46 7.91 4.99
N THR A 65 -14.37 8.63 4.77
CA THR A 65 -14.36 10.05 4.39
C THR A 65 -13.62 10.18 3.07
N GLY A 66 -14.31 10.68 2.04
CA GLY A 66 -13.78 10.83 0.69
C GLY A 66 -14.86 10.57 -0.36
N ALA A 67 -14.53 10.75 -1.63
CA ALA A 67 -15.36 10.29 -2.74
C ALA A 67 -15.29 8.76 -2.84
N ALA A 68 -16.37 8.12 -3.28
CA ALA A 68 -16.37 6.67 -3.47
C ALA A 68 -15.37 6.21 -4.55
N SER A 69 -15.13 7.04 -5.58
CA SER A 69 -14.09 6.82 -6.60
C SER A 69 -12.67 6.83 -6.03
N ALA A 70 -12.44 7.54 -4.92
CA ALA A 70 -11.14 7.71 -4.28
C ALA A 70 -10.75 6.54 -3.35
N SER A 71 -11.50 5.44 -3.41
CA SER A 71 -11.17 4.21 -2.69
C SER A 71 -11.73 2.99 -3.41
N GLY A 72 -11.31 1.82 -2.97
CA GLY A 72 -11.84 0.57 -3.50
C GLY A 72 -11.03 -0.64 -3.06
N THR A 73 -11.22 -1.72 -3.80
CA THR A 73 -10.46 -2.95 -3.64
C THR A 73 -9.69 -3.24 -4.91
N PHE A 74 -8.62 -4.03 -4.80
CA PHE A 74 -7.90 -4.51 -5.96
C PHE A 74 -7.52 -5.98 -5.85
N THR A 75 -7.27 -6.59 -7.00
CA THR A 75 -6.73 -7.94 -7.18
C THR A 75 -5.63 -7.93 -8.24
N ASN A 76 -4.87 -9.01 -8.38
CA ASN A 76 -3.72 -9.11 -9.30
C ASN A 76 -2.62 -8.04 -9.08
N GLY A 77 -2.49 -7.51 -7.87
CA GLY A 77 -1.52 -6.47 -7.54
C GLY A 77 -0.07 -6.96 -7.38
N GLY A 78 0.19 -8.27 -7.41
CA GLY A 78 1.49 -8.84 -7.03
C GLY A 78 2.69 -8.26 -7.79
N ALA A 79 2.55 -8.07 -9.10
CA ALA A 79 3.63 -7.52 -9.93
C ALA A 79 3.83 -6.01 -9.72
N ALA A 80 2.74 -5.23 -9.70
CA ALA A 80 2.81 -3.78 -9.61
C ALA A 80 3.03 -3.28 -8.18
N ILE A 81 2.23 -3.77 -7.24
CA ILE A 81 2.14 -3.29 -5.85
C ILE A 81 3.03 -4.11 -4.92
N GLY A 82 3.16 -5.42 -5.15
CA GLY A 82 3.95 -6.33 -4.30
C GLY A 82 3.11 -7.25 -3.40
N PHE A 83 1.78 -7.19 -3.52
CA PHE A 83 0.84 -8.16 -2.97
C PHE A 83 -0.41 -8.26 -3.84
N ASP A 84 -1.04 -9.43 -3.86
CA ASP A 84 -2.05 -9.77 -4.86
C ASP A 84 -3.37 -9.02 -4.69
N SER A 85 -3.79 -8.71 -3.46
CA SER A 85 -5.08 -8.06 -3.21
C SER A 85 -5.07 -7.16 -1.98
N GLY A 86 -5.99 -6.22 -1.96
CA GLY A 86 -6.05 -5.23 -0.90
C GLY A 86 -7.11 -4.15 -1.08
N VAL A 87 -7.01 -3.15 -0.23
CA VAL A 87 -7.77 -1.89 -0.30
C VAL A 87 -6.86 -0.80 -0.86
N VAL A 88 -7.41 0.10 -1.66
CA VAL A 88 -6.75 1.34 -2.09
C VAL A 88 -7.49 2.53 -1.50
N LEU A 89 -6.73 3.51 -1.01
CA LEU A 89 -7.18 4.86 -0.69
C LEU A 89 -6.28 5.82 -1.47
N THR A 90 -6.85 6.79 -2.18
CA THR A 90 -6.11 7.72 -3.04
C THR A 90 -6.67 9.13 -2.94
N THR A 91 -5.86 10.13 -3.24
CA THR A 91 -6.31 11.52 -3.35
C THR A 91 -7.03 11.80 -4.67
N GLY A 92 -6.85 10.94 -5.68
CA GLY A 92 -7.58 10.99 -6.94
C GLY A 92 -8.59 9.86 -7.15
N ASP A 93 -8.52 9.20 -8.29
CA ASP A 93 -9.36 8.04 -8.63
C ASP A 93 -8.60 6.71 -8.44
N ALA A 94 -9.18 5.80 -7.66
CA ALA A 94 -8.60 4.51 -7.32
C ALA A 94 -8.29 3.65 -8.55
N ARG A 95 -9.01 3.84 -9.67
CA ARG A 95 -8.88 3.04 -10.88
C ARG A 95 -7.54 3.28 -11.59
N PHE A 96 -6.90 4.43 -11.38
CA PHE A 96 -5.57 4.75 -11.92
C PHE A 96 -4.41 4.01 -11.23
N ILE A 97 -4.67 3.23 -10.19
CA ILE A 97 -3.65 2.28 -9.69
C ILE A 97 -3.33 1.21 -10.74
N GLY A 98 -4.28 0.84 -11.61
CA GLY A 98 -4.01 0.00 -12.78
C GLY A 98 -3.91 0.84 -14.05
N SER A 99 -3.08 0.43 -15.00
CA SER A 99 -2.87 1.07 -16.31
C SER A 99 -4.00 0.85 -17.34
N SER A 100 -5.18 0.43 -16.89
CA SER A 100 -6.31 0.18 -17.77
C SER A 100 -7.21 1.40 -17.83
N ALA A 101 -7.51 1.88 -19.04
CA ALA A 101 -8.47 2.97 -19.25
C ALA A 101 -9.80 2.56 -18.64
N ALA A 102 -10.23 3.30 -17.62
CA ALA A 102 -11.38 2.95 -16.84
C ALA A 102 -12.68 3.45 -17.50
N PHE A 103 -12.59 4.46 -18.37
CA PHE A 103 -13.68 5.00 -19.19
C PHE A 103 -13.27 5.42 -20.61
N PRO A 104 -14.24 5.51 -21.55
CA PRO A 104 -14.03 6.18 -22.83
C PRO A 104 -13.63 7.65 -22.63
N GLY A 105 -12.40 8.00 -23.03
CA GLY A 105 -11.82 9.33 -22.81
C GLY A 105 -10.61 9.31 -21.87
N ASP A 106 -10.46 8.26 -21.06
CA ASP A 106 -9.24 8.06 -20.27
C ASP A 106 -8.07 7.75 -21.20
N SER A 107 -6.98 8.47 -21.02
CA SER A 107 -5.70 8.15 -21.65
C SER A 107 -4.90 7.31 -20.67
N ALA A 108 -5.22 6.02 -20.59
CA ALA A 108 -4.44 5.09 -19.79
C ALA A 108 -3.10 4.82 -20.46
N ASN A 109 -2.14 5.64 -20.10
CA ASN A 109 -0.72 5.37 -20.16
C ASN A 109 0.02 6.58 -19.58
N LYS A 110 1.12 6.31 -18.88
CA LYS A 110 2.13 7.30 -18.49
C LYS A 110 2.83 7.90 -19.71
N SER A 111 2.21 8.89 -20.33
CA SER A 111 2.88 9.72 -21.31
C SER A 111 3.48 10.93 -20.61
N GLY A 112 4.62 11.44 -21.08
CA GLY A 112 5.26 12.65 -20.52
C GLY A 112 4.47 13.95 -20.69
N THR A 113 3.23 13.87 -21.19
CA THR A 113 2.28 14.98 -21.25
C THR A 113 1.13 14.79 -20.24
N PHE A 114 0.87 13.56 -19.80
CA PHE A 114 -0.23 13.19 -18.92
C PHE A 114 0.31 12.26 -17.84
N THR A 115 0.54 12.80 -16.64
CA THR A 115 0.30 12.04 -15.40
C THR A 115 -1.18 11.63 -15.38
N ALA A 116 -1.51 10.51 -14.76
CA ALA A 116 -2.90 10.05 -14.78
C ALA A 116 -3.84 11.15 -14.28
N GLY A 117 -5.02 11.23 -14.89
CA GLY A 117 -6.01 12.19 -14.47
C GLY A 117 -5.78 13.64 -14.91
N PHE A 118 -4.67 14.03 -15.57
CA PHE A 118 -4.56 15.39 -16.12
C PHE A 118 -5.64 15.64 -17.17
N GLY A 119 -6.69 16.37 -16.76
CA GLY A 119 -7.88 16.67 -17.57
C GLY A 119 -9.01 15.63 -17.49
N ASN A 120 -9.03 14.75 -16.49
CA ASN A 120 -10.19 13.88 -16.25
C ASN A 120 -11.21 14.53 -15.31
N ASP A 121 -12.04 15.42 -15.85
CA ASP A 121 -13.15 16.07 -15.14
C ASP A 121 -14.19 15.07 -14.56
N LEU A 122 -14.08 13.77 -14.85
CA LEU A 122 -15.12 12.79 -14.54
C LEU A 122 -15.04 12.20 -13.12
N THR A 123 -13.88 12.23 -12.44
CA THR A 123 -13.67 11.44 -11.20
C THR A 123 -12.69 12.01 -10.18
N GLU A 124 -12.54 13.33 -10.08
CA GLU A 124 -11.77 13.94 -8.99
C GLU A 124 -12.40 13.65 -7.61
N ASN A 125 -11.58 13.38 -6.59
CA ASN A 125 -12.07 13.12 -5.23
C ASN A 125 -12.83 14.35 -4.69
N THR A 126 -12.29 15.56 -4.88
CA THR A 126 -12.83 16.88 -4.45
C THR A 126 -13.31 16.97 -3.00
N SER A 127 -13.01 15.96 -2.19
CA SER A 127 -13.47 15.89 -0.81
C SER A 127 -12.71 16.90 0.05
N PRO A 128 -13.32 17.45 1.10
CA PRO A 128 -12.59 18.24 2.08
C PRO A 128 -11.42 17.45 2.66
N GLY A 129 -10.38 18.15 3.11
CA GLY A 129 -9.32 17.54 3.91
C GLY A 129 -9.80 17.07 5.29
N ASN A 130 -8.84 16.66 6.12
CA ASN A 130 -9.11 16.17 7.45
C ASN A 130 -8.16 16.77 8.49
N ALA A 131 -8.69 17.24 9.61
CA ALA A 131 -7.90 17.86 10.67
C ALA A 131 -6.82 16.94 11.28
N LEU A 132 -7.06 15.61 11.30
CA LEU A 132 -6.08 14.63 11.76
C LEU A 132 -4.85 14.58 10.84
N PHE A 133 -5.04 14.86 9.56
CA PHE A 133 -4.02 14.86 8.51
C PHE A 133 -3.37 16.22 8.31
N ASN A 134 -4.06 17.32 8.65
CA ASN A 134 -3.49 18.67 8.62
C ASN A 134 -2.21 18.81 9.47
N GLY A 135 -2.03 17.97 10.50
CA GLY A 135 -0.81 17.97 11.31
C GLY A 135 0.40 17.32 10.62
N LEU A 136 0.19 16.68 9.46
CA LEU A 136 1.24 16.06 8.65
C LEU A 136 1.67 16.94 7.47
N THR A 137 0.95 18.02 7.20
CA THR A 137 1.22 18.97 6.13
C THR A 137 1.55 20.36 6.69
N SER A 138 2.20 21.21 5.91
CA SER A 138 2.49 22.60 6.33
C SER A 138 1.29 23.53 6.20
N ASP A 139 0.28 23.16 5.40
CA ASP A 139 -0.70 24.11 4.88
C ASP A 139 -2.16 23.60 4.88
N GLY A 140 -2.43 22.54 5.67
CA GLY A 140 -3.73 21.88 5.69
C GLY A 140 -3.86 20.81 4.59
N SER A 141 -5.03 20.18 4.50
CA SER A 141 -5.26 19.08 3.56
C SER A 141 -6.50 19.24 2.70
N ALA A 142 -6.52 18.56 1.56
CA ALA A 142 -7.64 18.43 0.63
C ALA A 142 -7.74 16.98 0.12
N ASN A 143 -8.80 16.65 -0.63
CA ASN A 143 -9.00 15.36 -1.27
C ASN A 143 -8.74 14.16 -0.34
N ALA A 144 -9.26 14.22 0.88
CA ALA A 144 -9.05 13.14 1.84
C ALA A 144 -9.72 11.84 1.37
N SER A 145 -9.02 10.72 1.53
CA SER A 145 -9.54 9.36 1.42
C SER A 145 -9.12 8.58 2.66
N ILE A 146 -10.05 8.43 3.60
CA ILE A 146 -9.78 7.95 4.96
C ILE A 146 -10.79 6.88 5.34
N LEU A 147 -10.28 5.69 5.68
CA LEU A 147 -11.02 4.62 6.30
C LEU A 147 -10.75 4.62 7.81
N SER A 148 -11.81 4.61 8.62
CA SER A 148 -11.70 4.58 10.08
C SER A 148 -12.67 3.58 10.69
N PHE A 149 -12.25 2.95 11.79
CA PHE A 149 -13.09 2.05 12.56
C PHE A 149 -12.55 1.87 13.99
N GLN A 150 -13.34 1.24 14.84
CA GLN A 150 -12.96 0.88 16.21
C GLN A 150 -12.96 -0.64 16.37
N PHE A 151 -12.06 -1.15 17.21
CA PHE A 151 -11.92 -2.58 17.44
C PHE A 151 -11.45 -2.89 18.86
N ILE A 152 -11.68 -4.12 19.31
CA ILE A 152 -11.19 -4.67 20.57
C ILE A 152 -10.21 -5.82 20.25
N PRO A 153 -8.91 -5.68 20.56
CA PRO A 153 -7.89 -6.69 20.28
C PRO A 153 -7.67 -7.65 21.45
N GLN A 154 -7.21 -8.87 21.12
CA GLN A 154 -6.79 -9.88 22.10
C GLN A 154 -5.27 -9.93 22.33
N GLN A 155 -4.48 -9.32 21.44
CA GLN A 155 -3.02 -9.23 21.54
C GLN A 155 -2.59 -7.77 21.59
N ALA A 156 -1.41 -7.50 22.16
CA ALA A 156 -0.92 -6.15 22.41
C ALA A 156 -0.36 -5.46 21.16
N THR A 157 -0.14 -6.22 20.07
CA THR A 157 0.43 -5.69 18.83
C THR A 157 -0.21 -6.33 17.62
N LEU A 158 -0.58 -5.48 16.67
CA LEU A 158 -1.06 -5.86 15.35
C LEU A 158 -0.06 -5.43 14.29
N THR A 159 -0.15 -6.03 13.11
CA THR A 159 0.55 -5.56 11.91
C THR A 159 -0.39 -4.87 10.95
N LEU A 160 0.14 -4.07 10.03
CA LEU A 160 -0.53 -3.61 8.82
C LEU A 160 0.51 -3.53 7.71
N SER A 161 0.22 -4.08 6.55
CA SER A 161 1.12 -4.03 5.39
C SER A 161 0.60 -3.03 4.37
N LEU A 162 1.46 -2.12 3.93
CA LEU A 162 1.11 -1.07 2.98
C LEU A 162 2.19 -0.79 1.95
N VAL A 163 1.79 -0.20 0.82
CA VAL A 163 2.66 0.44 -0.17
C VAL A 163 2.13 1.84 -0.41
N PHE A 164 3.02 2.83 -0.36
CA PHE A 164 2.73 4.20 -0.76
C PHE A 164 3.21 4.40 -2.21
N GLY A 165 2.45 5.13 -3.01
CA GLY A 165 2.91 5.61 -4.31
C GLY A 165 2.30 6.96 -4.63
N SER A 166 2.94 7.69 -5.54
CA SER A 166 2.59 9.07 -5.82
C SER A 166 3.04 9.50 -7.22
N GLU A 167 2.39 10.52 -7.75
CA GLU A 167 2.85 11.24 -8.94
C GLU A 167 3.89 12.33 -8.61
N ASP A 168 4.09 12.66 -7.33
CA ASP A 168 5.07 13.65 -6.85
C ASP A 168 6.55 13.25 -7.06
N TYR A 169 6.80 11.99 -7.42
CA TYR A 169 8.15 11.55 -7.78
C TYR A 169 8.62 12.18 -9.11
N ASN A 170 9.90 12.02 -9.45
CA ASN A 170 10.42 12.27 -10.81
C ASN A 170 10.31 13.71 -11.36
N GLY A 171 10.29 14.70 -10.47
CA GLY A 171 10.45 16.10 -10.84
C GLY A 171 10.05 17.10 -9.76
N LEU A 172 9.19 16.68 -8.82
CA LEU A 172 8.67 17.56 -7.77
C LEU A 172 9.47 17.46 -6.47
N ILE A 173 10.11 16.31 -6.19
CA ILE A 173 10.98 16.14 -5.03
C ILE A 173 12.20 17.07 -5.10
N GLY A 174 12.34 17.90 -4.06
CA GLY A 174 13.45 18.87 -3.95
C GLY A 174 13.19 20.20 -4.65
N ALA A 175 12.08 20.34 -5.38
CA ALA A 175 11.65 21.61 -5.98
C ALA A 175 10.87 22.51 -5.01
N GLY A 176 10.62 22.04 -3.78
CA GLY A 176 9.95 22.81 -2.72
C GLY A 176 8.42 22.68 -2.71
N PHE A 177 7.85 21.80 -3.53
CA PHE A 177 6.43 21.44 -3.43
C PHE A 177 6.20 20.59 -2.18
N PRO A 178 5.08 20.80 -1.48
CA PRO A 178 4.68 19.91 -0.41
C PRO A 178 4.35 18.52 -0.97
N THR A 179 4.38 17.50 -0.12
CA THR A 179 4.02 16.13 -0.49
C THR A 179 2.83 15.67 0.30
N ASP A 180 2.02 14.80 -0.28
CA ASP A 180 0.78 14.34 0.34
C ASP A 180 0.97 13.62 1.67
N ALA A 181 -0.05 13.77 2.52
CA ALA A 181 -0.05 13.26 3.87
C ALA A 181 -0.63 11.85 3.92
N LEU A 182 0.24 10.84 4.05
CA LEU A 182 -0.15 9.49 4.46
C LEU A 182 -0.16 9.37 5.99
N GLY A 183 -1.24 8.81 6.53
CA GLY A 183 -1.42 8.63 7.96
C GLY A 183 -2.02 7.27 8.31
N VAL A 184 -1.47 6.64 9.35
CA VAL A 184 -2.03 5.46 10.03
C VAL A 184 -2.08 5.79 11.51
N PHE A 185 -3.21 6.30 11.97
CA PHE A 185 -3.39 6.75 13.34
C PHE A 185 -4.03 5.66 14.17
N VAL A 186 -3.33 5.15 15.18
CA VAL A 186 -3.88 4.23 16.17
C VAL A 186 -3.97 4.95 17.50
N ASN A 187 -5.18 5.07 18.06
CA ASN A 187 -5.47 5.84 19.26
C ASN A 187 -4.91 7.28 19.20
N GLY A 188 -4.94 7.89 18.00
CA GLY A 188 -4.44 9.25 17.75
C GLY A 188 -2.94 9.37 17.50
N VAL A 189 -2.16 8.28 17.57
CA VAL A 189 -0.71 8.28 17.30
C VAL A 189 -0.48 7.84 15.85
N ASN A 190 0.22 8.66 15.05
CA ASN A 190 0.61 8.28 13.69
C ASN A 190 1.72 7.23 13.71
N LEU A 191 1.51 6.14 12.99
CA LEU A 191 2.42 5.01 12.83
C LEU A 191 2.89 4.82 11.37
N ALA A 192 2.42 5.65 10.43
CA ALA A 192 2.89 5.67 9.06
C ALA A 192 4.28 6.33 8.94
N LEU A 193 5.28 5.67 9.53
CA LEU A 193 6.66 6.15 9.58
C LEU A 193 7.56 5.29 8.69
N VAL A 194 8.57 5.92 8.10
CA VAL A 194 9.57 5.22 7.29
C VAL A 194 10.33 4.22 8.18
N PRO A 195 10.46 2.94 7.78
CA PRO A 195 11.16 1.93 8.57
C PRO A 195 12.56 2.37 9.03
N GLY A 196 12.80 2.32 10.34
CA GLY A 196 14.08 2.74 10.93
C GLY A 196 14.23 4.25 11.13
N SER A 197 13.17 5.04 10.93
CA SER A 197 13.18 6.49 11.11
C SER A 197 11.92 6.99 11.84
N LEU A 198 11.90 8.28 12.18
CA LEU A 198 10.73 8.99 12.73
C LEU A 198 10.01 9.88 11.71
N LEU A 199 10.47 9.87 10.44
CA LEU A 199 9.84 10.63 9.37
C LEU A 199 8.53 9.95 8.95
N PRO A 200 7.44 10.70 8.77
CA PRO A 200 6.26 10.22 8.07
C PRO A 200 6.60 9.70 6.67
N ILE A 201 5.88 8.69 6.20
CA ILE A 201 6.00 8.18 4.83
C ILE A 201 5.42 9.22 3.88
N SER A 202 6.22 9.62 2.89
CA SER A 202 5.83 10.54 1.82
C SER A 202 6.82 10.42 0.65
N ALA A 203 6.51 11.06 -0.48
CA ALA A 203 7.45 11.16 -1.59
C ALA A 203 8.76 11.86 -1.18
N SER A 204 8.71 12.81 -0.25
CA SER A 204 9.87 13.55 0.24
C SER A 204 10.76 12.75 1.19
N SER A 205 10.22 11.74 1.89
CA SER A 205 10.99 10.92 2.84
C SER A 205 11.52 9.60 2.28
N VAL A 206 10.94 9.08 1.19
CA VAL A 206 11.36 7.82 0.53
C VAL A 206 11.63 8.03 -0.96
N ASN A 207 12.86 8.39 -1.32
CA ASN A 207 13.29 8.65 -2.69
C ASN A 207 14.83 8.55 -2.86
N CYS A 208 15.35 8.81 -4.06
CA CYS A 208 16.78 8.79 -4.33
C CYS A 208 17.45 10.17 -4.38
N VAL A 209 16.71 11.26 -4.18
CA VAL A 209 17.26 12.61 -4.05
C VAL A 209 17.88 12.77 -2.66
N GLY A 210 19.14 13.19 -2.60
CA GLY A 210 19.84 13.39 -1.32
C GLY A 210 20.01 12.13 -0.45
N SER A 211 19.81 10.92 -1.02
CA SER A 211 19.87 9.62 -0.33
C SER A 211 18.74 9.33 0.67
N ALA A 212 17.55 9.92 0.52
CA ALA A 212 16.42 9.69 1.43
C ALA A 212 15.79 8.28 1.30
N HIS A 213 16.36 7.26 1.95
CA HIS A 213 15.82 5.88 1.96
C HIS A 213 15.61 5.25 0.56
N CYS A 214 16.49 5.56 -0.40
CA CYS A 214 16.42 5.05 -1.79
C CYS A 214 16.29 3.52 -1.90
N ASN A 215 16.81 2.76 -0.93
CA ASN A 215 16.67 1.30 -0.88
C ASN A 215 15.23 0.81 -0.59
N LEU A 216 14.34 1.72 -0.19
CA LEU A 216 12.92 1.48 0.05
C LEU A 216 12.03 1.98 -1.10
N TYR A 217 12.63 2.57 -2.13
CA TYR A 217 11.96 3.21 -3.25
C TYR A 217 12.06 2.36 -4.53
N ARG A 218 10.98 2.40 -5.32
CA ARG A 218 10.86 1.82 -6.65
C ARG A 218 10.50 2.93 -7.61
N ASP A 219 11.46 3.28 -8.46
CA ASP A 219 11.26 4.30 -9.48
C ASP A 219 10.32 3.80 -10.58
N ASN A 220 9.43 4.69 -11.04
CA ASN A 220 8.47 4.40 -12.09
C ASN A 220 8.24 5.65 -12.98
N PRO A 221 9.27 6.22 -13.61
CA PRO A 221 9.13 7.46 -14.35
C PRO A 221 8.25 7.27 -15.58
N ALA A 222 7.70 8.36 -16.08
CA ALA A 222 6.96 8.35 -17.34
C ALA A 222 7.76 7.67 -18.45
N PHE A 223 7.07 6.96 -19.35
CA PHE A 223 7.66 6.18 -20.45
C PHE A 223 8.54 4.98 -20.06
N SER A 224 8.65 4.63 -18.78
CA SER A 224 9.45 3.46 -18.37
C SER A 224 8.72 2.13 -18.55
N ASP A 225 7.38 2.13 -18.45
CA ASP A 225 6.52 0.94 -18.34
C ASP A 225 7.07 -0.13 -17.36
N ALA A 226 7.84 0.30 -16.36
CA ALA A 226 8.59 -0.59 -15.48
C ALA A 226 7.67 -1.23 -14.43
N ILE A 227 6.67 -0.48 -13.97
CA ILE A 227 5.66 -0.94 -13.01
C ILE A 227 4.30 -0.49 -13.53
N ASP A 228 3.40 -1.45 -13.65
CA ASP A 228 2.10 -1.29 -14.33
C ASP A 228 1.06 -0.55 -13.48
N THR A 229 1.27 0.76 -13.33
CA THR A 229 0.48 1.71 -12.54
C THR A 229 0.79 3.12 -13.01
N GLU A 230 -0.14 4.04 -12.84
CA GLU A 230 0.02 5.44 -13.25
C GLU A 230 0.87 6.28 -12.26
N LEU A 231 1.16 5.76 -11.07
CA LEU A 231 1.98 6.46 -10.06
C LEU A 231 3.46 6.52 -10.44
N ASN A 232 4.06 7.72 -10.47
CA ASN A 232 5.46 7.96 -10.87
C ASN A 232 6.52 7.31 -9.98
N GLY A 233 6.16 6.83 -8.81
CA GLY A 233 7.05 6.07 -7.95
C GLY A 233 6.31 5.44 -6.79
N LEU A 234 6.89 4.39 -6.23
CA LEU A 234 6.29 3.60 -5.16
C LEU A 234 7.32 3.23 -4.12
N THR A 235 6.88 2.96 -2.89
CA THR A 235 7.72 2.27 -1.91
C THR A 235 7.71 0.76 -2.19
N PHE A 236 8.67 0.03 -1.62
CA PHE A 236 8.44 -1.38 -1.30
C PHE A 236 7.38 -1.52 -0.20
N ALA A 237 6.83 -2.72 -0.03
CA ALA A 237 5.86 -2.98 1.02
C ALA A 237 6.47 -2.79 2.42
N PHE A 238 5.80 -2.00 3.24
CA PHE A 238 6.15 -1.77 4.65
C PHE A 238 5.19 -2.51 5.55
N ASN A 239 5.74 -3.11 6.61
CA ASN A 239 4.96 -3.75 7.67
C ASN A 239 5.03 -2.85 8.91
N LEU A 240 3.92 -2.18 9.21
CA LEU A 240 3.79 -1.35 10.40
C LEU A 240 3.48 -2.23 11.61
N SER A 241 4.07 -1.89 12.75
CA SER A 241 3.74 -2.48 14.05
C SER A 241 2.84 -1.53 14.82
N MET A 242 1.64 -1.99 15.16
CA MET A 242 0.59 -1.20 15.79
C MET A 242 0.37 -1.64 17.24
N PRO A 243 0.96 -0.93 18.23
CA PRO A 243 0.67 -1.19 19.63
C PRO A 243 -0.77 -0.79 19.96
N VAL A 244 -1.48 -1.67 20.68
CA VAL A 244 -2.90 -1.53 21.00
C VAL A 244 -3.22 -1.93 22.43
N ASN A 245 -4.34 -1.44 22.95
CA ASN A 245 -4.81 -1.73 24.30
C ASN A 245 -5.66 -3.00 24.32
N VAL A 246 -5.11 -4.09 24.86
CA VAL A 246 -5.78 -5.40 24.93
C VAL A 246 -7.09 -5.31 25.71
N GLY A 247 -8.16 -5.90 25.16
CA GLY A 247 -9.47 -5.98 25.80
C GLY A 247 -10.20 -4.64 25.95
N GLN A 248 -9.66 -3.57 25.36
CA GLN A 248 -10.25 -2.23 25.35
C GLN A 248 -10.57 -1.81 23.92
N VAL A 249 -11.46 -0.82 23.78
CA VAL A 249 -11.72 -0.20 22.48
C VAL A 249 -10.48 0.59 22.05
N ASN A 250 -10.02 0.30 20.85
CA ASN A 250 -8.99 1.05 20.14
C ASN A 250 -9.62 1.69 18.91
N SER A 251 -9.08 2.82 18.47
CA SER A 251 -9.45 3.46 17.21
C SER A 251 -8.31 3.38 16.21
N ILE A 252 -8.66 3.23 14.94
CA ILE A 252 -7.73 3.37 13.83
C ILE A 252 -8.33 4.25 12.73
N SER A 253 -7.51 5.14 12.18
CA SER A 253 -7.79 5.91 10.98
C SER A 253 -6.61 5.77 10.02
N ILE A 254 -6.86 5.21 8.85
CA ILE A 254 -5.87 5.03 7.78
C ILE A 254 -6.33 5.86 6.60
N GLY A 255 -5.43 6.61 5.98
CA GLY A 255 -5.79 7.36 4.79
C GLY A 255 -4.67 8.17 4.21
N ILE A 256 -5.07 8.96 3.21
CA ILE A 256 -4.20 9.90 2.53
C ILE A 256 -5.00 11.18 2.23
N ALA A 257 -4.30 12.32 2.15
CA ALA A 257 -4.88 13.59 1.77
C ALA A 257 -3.81 14.49 1.13
N ASP A 258 -4.23 15.31 0.17
CA ASP A 258 -3.34 16.25 -0.53
C ASP A 258 -2.80 17.30 0.42
N SER A 259 -1.57 17.74 0.19
CA SER A 259 -1.05 18.96 0.82
C SER A 259 -1.14 20.14 -0.15
N LEU A 260 -2.25 20.90 -0.10
CA LEU A 260 -2.56 22.11 -0.90
C LEU A 260 -2.73 21.93 -2.42
N ASP A 261 -1.92 21.12 -3.08
CA ASP A 261 -1.94 20.98 -4.54
C ASP A 261 -2.76 19.76 -4.96
N SER A 262 -3.47 19.88 -6.08
CA SER A 262 -4.34 18.86 -6.65
C SER A 262 -3.83 18.40 -8.01
N PHE A 263 -2.53 18.55 -8.29
CA PHE A 263 -1.99 18.29 -9.63
C PHE A 263 -1.44 16.87 -9.79
N GLY A 264 -0.91 16.28 -8.72
CA GLY A 264 -0.47 14.89 -8.69
C GLY A 264 -1.30 14.08 -7.72
N ASP A 265 -1.70 12.87 -8.11
CA ASP A 265 -2.41 11.97 -7.21
C ASP A 265 -1.42 11.11 -6.40
N SER A 266 -1.79 10.83 -5.15
CA SER A 266 -1.09 9.87 -4.30
C SER A 266 -2.03 8.81 -3.77
N ALA A 267 -1.48 7.61 -3.56
CA ALA A 267 -2.24 6.47 -3.08
C ALA A 267 -1.51 5.66 -2.01
N VAL A 268 -2.31 5.04 -1.15
CA VAL A 268 -1.89 3.97 -0.26
C VAL A 268 -2.66 2.70 -0.61
N MET A 269 -1.90 1.65 -0.91
CA MET A 269 -2.40 0.30 -1.09
C MET A 269 -2.17 -0.47 0.22
N LEU A 270 -3.23 -1.07 0.75
CA LEU A 270 -3.25 -1.78 2.02
C LEU A 270 -3.52 -3.26 1.76
N GLN A 271 -2.65 -4.15 2.23
CA GLN A 271 -2.76 -5.58 1.91
C GLN A 271 -3.95 -6.23 2.62
N ALA A 272 -4.70 -7.04 1.87
CA ALA A 272 -5.80 -7.83 2.41
C ALA A 272 -5.31 -8.76 3.54
N GLY A 273 -6.06 -8.83 4.62
CA GLY A 273 -5.74 -9.64 5.80
C GLY A 273 -4.46 -9.24 6.55
N SER A 274 -3.85 -8.08 6.25
CA SER A 274 -2.60 -7.68 6.90
C SER A 274 -2.79 -7.06 8.29
N ILE A 275 -4.02 -6.64 8.62
CA ILE A 275 -4.42 -6.34 10.00
C ILE A 275 -4.57 -7.66 10.75
N ALA A 276 -3.43 -8.12 11.26
CA ALA A 276 -3.26 -9.41 11.89
C ALA A 276 -2.55 -9.23 13.23
N ALA A 277 -2.81 -10.15 14.15
CA ALA A 277 -2.16 -10.13 15.45
C ALA A 277 -0.79 -10.82 15.35
N VAL A 278 0.21 -10.24 16.01
CA VAL A 278 1.56 -10.84 16.05
C VAL A 278 1.56 -11.93 17.11
N PRO A 279 1.71 -13.22 16.76
CA PRO A 279 1.70 -14.29 17.73
C PRO A 279 2.72 -14.02 18.83
N GLU A 280 2.28 -14.00 20.08
CA GLU A 280 3.19 -13.90 21.23
C GLU A 280 4.28 -14.96 21.08
N PRO A 281 5.57 -14.60 21.20
CA PRO A 281 6.65 -15.55 21.01
C PRO A 281 6.43 -16.78 21.88
N SER A 282 6.52 -17.97 21.28
CA SER A 282 6.49 -19.26 21.98
C SER A 282 7.55 -19.37 23.08
N THR A 283 8.50 -18.42 23.13
CA THR A 283 9.44 -18.17 24.22
C THR A 283 8.81 -18.19 25.60
N TYR A 284 7.61 -17.62 25.80
CA TYR A 284 6.95 -17.70 27.12
C TYR A 284 6.47 -19.11 27.44
N ALA A 285 5.87 -19.80 26.47
CA ALA A 285 5.44 -21.19 26.63
C ALA A 285 6.64 -22.13 26.84
N LEU A 286 7.75 -21.90 26.13
CA LEU A 286 9.01 -22.64 26.27
C LEU A 286 9.72 -22.32 27.59
N MET A 287 9.69 -21.07 28.04
CA MET A 287 10.22 -20.67 29.34
C MET A 287 9.42 -21.34 30.47
N LEU A 288 8.09 -21.31 30.42
CA LEU A 288 7.23 -21.97 31.39
C LEU A 288 7.39 -23.49 31.37
N ALA A 289 7.48 -24.10 30.20
CA ALA A 289 7.78 -25.52 30.05
C ALA A 289 9.16 -25.88 30.61
N GLY A 290 10.16 -25.03 30.37
CA GLY A 290 11.51 -25.16 30.92
C GLY A 290 11.52 -25.11 32.45
N ILE A 291 10.83 -24.12 33.05
CA ILE A 291 10.69 -24.00 34.51
C ILE A 291 9.96 -25.21 35.09
N ALA A 292 8.87 -25.67 34.44
CA ALA A 292 8.12 -26.85 34.88
C ALA A 292 8.96 -28.13 34.82
N ALA A 293 9.78 -28.31 33.79
CA ALA A 293 10.70 -29.44 33.66
C ALA A 293 11.80 -29.42 34.73
N VAL A 294 12.34 -28.24 35.06
CA VAL A 294 13.29 -28.07 36.18
C VAL A 294 12.64 -28.40 37.52
N GLY A 295 11.41 -27.92 37.75
CA GLY A 295 10.65 -28.23 38.97
C GLY A 295 10.39 -29.74 39.12
N PHE A 296 9.99 -30.41 38.04
CA PHE A 296 9.74 -31.85 38.03
C PHE A 296 11.00 -32.67 38.30
N SER A 297 12.12 -32.29 37.68
CA SER A 297 13.41 -32.97 37.86
C SER A 297 13.99 -32.76 39.27
N ALA A 298 13.86 -31.56 39.85
CA ALA A 298 14.23 -31.29 41.24
C ALA A 298 13.40 -32.13 42.24
N ARG A 299 12.09 -32.23 42.02
CA ARG A 299 11.18 -33.03 42.86
C ARG A 299 11.48 -34.53 42.80
N ARG A 300 11.83 -35.06 41.62
CA ARG A 300 12.29 -36.45 41.46
C ARG A 300 13.58 -36.74 42.21
N ARG A 301 14.53 -35.80 42.23
CA ARG A 301 15.80 -35.97 42.97
C ARG A 301 15.56 -36.03 44.48
N GLN A 302 14.64 -35.23 45.02
CA GLN A 302 14.29 -35.24 46.44
C GLN A 302 13.53 -36.52 46.85
N ALA A 303 12.69 -37.07 45.97
CA ALA A 303 11.97 -38.32 46.24
C ALA A 303 12.87 -39.57 46.24
N GLY A 304 14.02 -39.54 45.54
CA GLY A 304 14.99 -40.63 45.53
C GLY A 304 15.92 -40.70 46.75
N THR A 305 15.88 -39.70 47.64
CA THR A 305 16.74 -39.57 48.82
C THR A 305 16.04 -39.87 50.15
N ALA A 306 14.80 -40.39 50.14
CA ALA A 306 14.13 -40.79 51.37
C ALA A 306 14.80 -42.06 51.97
N PRO A 307 15.32 -42.01 53.22
CA PRO A 307 15.94 -43.17 53.83
C PRO A 307 14.88 -44.23 54.16
N ARG A 308 15.19 -45.49 53.82
CA ARG A 308 14.40 -46.69 54.16
C ARG A 308 14.49 -47.01 55.64
#